data_AF-A0A8S4SK25-F1
#
_entry.id   AF-A0A8S4SK25-F1
#
_cell.length_a   1.000
_cell.length_b   1.000
_cell.length_c   1.000
_cell.angle_alpha   90.00
_cell.angle_beta   90.00
_cell.angle_gamma   90.00
#
_symmetry.space_group_name_H-M   'P 1'
#
loop_
_entity.id
_entity.type
_entity.pdbx_description
1 polymer ?
#
loop_
_entity_poly.entity_id
_entity_poly.type
_entity_poly.pdbx_seq_one_letter_code
_entity_poly.pdbx_strand_id
1 'polypeptide(L)'
;MIRYLKIVVCVFLVYFVADVFCIKCWSCRSNNDPKCADPFDNKTVPITDCNEEKGLINFPGLRPNMCRKIRQKVNGEWRYFRGCAYLGEVGIKGDERFCLMRTGTYNIFIEYCTCNSKDGCNSSGIVSPMPFLLISLITLYLKCFS
;
A
#
# COMPACT_ATOMS: atom_id res chain seq x y z
N MET A 1 -5.67 -43.88 3.26
CA MET A 1 -5.30 -43.32 4.57
C MET A 1 -4.27 -42.19 4.46
N ILE A 2 -3.05 -42.43 3.93
CA ILE A 2 -1.99 -41.40 3.81
C ILE A 2 -2.40 -40.19 2.95
N ARG A 3 -3.10 -40.41 1.83
CA ARG A 3 -3.61 -39.33 0.96
C ARG A 3 -4.64 -38.43 1.66
N TYR A 4 -5.49 -39.00 2.50
CA TYR A 4 -6.48 -38.26 3.28
C TYR A 4 -5.80 -37.43 4.38
N LEU A 5 -4.79 -38.00 5.05
CA LEU A 5 -3.97 -37.30 6.03
C LEU A 5 -3.23 -36.10 5.42
N LYS A 6 -2.65 -36.24 4.22
CA LYS A 6 -2.01 -35.13 3.49
C LYS A 6 -3.00 -33.99 3.20
N ILE A 7 -4.21 -34.32 2.74
CA ILE A 7 -5.25 -33.32 2.45
C ILE A 7 -5.66 -32.57 3.72
N VAL A 8 -5.90 -33.29 4.82
CA VAL A 8 -6.26 -32.68 6.11
C VAL A 8 -5.16 -31.74 6.62
N VAL A 9 -3.89 -32.17 6.53
CA VAL A 9 -2.74 -31.33 6.93
C VAL A 9 -2.60 -30.09 6.05
N CYS A 10 -2.77 -30.21 4.73
CA CYS A 10 -2.73 -29.06 3.81
C CYS A 10 -3.87 -28.06 4.09
N VAL A 11 -5.09 -28.54 4.36
CA VAL A 11 -6.24 -27.68 4.70
C VAL A 11 -6.00 -26.97 6.02
N PHE A 12 -5.50 -27.68 7.04
CA PHE A 12 -5.15 -27.06 8.32
C PHE A 12 -4.05 -26.00 8.17
N LEU A 13 -2.97 -26.31 7.45
CA LEU A 13 -1.89 -25.37 7.21
C LEU A 13 -2.38 -24.10 6.50
N VAL A 14 -3.20 -24.22 5.45
CA VAL A 14 -3.79 -23.07 4.74
C VAL A 14 -4.70 -22.23 5.66
N TYR A 15 -5.45 -22.87 6.56
CA TYR A 15 -6.35 -22.17 7.50
C TYR A 15 -5.59 -21.33 8.54
N PHE A 16 -4.40 -21.79 8.97
CA PHE A 16 -3.57 -21.07 9.94
C PHE A 16 -2.72 -19.93 9.35
N VAL A 17 -2.55 -19.83 8.02
CA VAL A 17 -1.80 -18.72 7.38
C VAL A 17 -2.68 -17.49 7.10
N ALA A 18 -3.87 -17.39 7.69
CA ALA A 18 -4.65 -16.17 7.65
C ALA A 18 -4.08 -15.13 8.63
N ASP A 19 -2.80 -14.78 8.46
CA ASP A 19 -2.18 -13.65 9.14
C ASP A 19 -2.76 -12.35 8.55
N VAL A 20 -3.40 -11.56 9.41
CA VAL A 20 -3.88 -10.21 9.07
C VAL A 20 -2.67 -9.27 9.15
N PHE A 21 -1.85 -9.25 8.10
CA PHE A 21 -0.77 -8.27 8.00
C PHE A 21 -1.35 -6.85 7.81
N CYS A 22 -0.83 -5.89 8.56
CA CYS A 22 -1.14 -4.47 8.34
C CYS A 22 -0.39 -3.98 7.09
N ILE A 23 -0.98 -3.00 6.39
CA ILE A 23 -0.36 -2.43 5.18
C ILE A 23 0.93 -1.68 5.54
N LYS A 24 1.93 -1.80 4.68
CA LYS A 24 3.19 -1.05 4.78
C LYS A 24 3.25 0.02 3.70
N CYS A 25 3.68 1.22 4.04
CA CYS A 25 3.69 2.35 3.12
C CYS A 25 5.02 3.10 3.13
N TRP A 26 5.40 3.71 2.01
CA TRP A 26 6.52 4.64 1.99
C TRP A 26 6.17 5.88 2.79
N SER A 27 7.04 6.28 3.73
CA SER A 27 6.84 7.45 4.58
C SER A 27 8.01 8.41 4.43
N CYS A 28 7.82 9.47 3.64
CA CYS A 28 8.89 10.43 3.33
C CYS A 28 8.33 11.76 2.84
N ARG A 29 9.22 12.77 2.80
CA ARG A 29 8.91 14.10 2.25
C ARG A 29 10.06 14.58 1.36
N SER A 30 9.74 15.11 0.18
CA SER A 30 10.75 15.51 -0.81
C SER A 30 11.56 16.76 -0.43
N ASN A 31 11.09 17.53 0.54
CA ASN A 31 11.83 18.69 1.07
C ASN A 31 12.98 18.27 1.99
N ASN A 32 12.88 17.11 2.63
CA ASN A 32 13.92 16.58 3.52
C ASN A 32 14.81 15.59 2.78
N ASP A 33 14.23 14.77 1.91
CA ASP A 33 14.95 13.79 1.10
C ASP A 33 14.55 13.94 -0.37
N PRO A 34 15.44 14.48 -1.24
CA PRO A 34 15.19 14.62 -2.67
C PRO A 34 14.79 13.31 -3.36
N LYS A 35 15.20 12.15 -2.83
CA LYS A 35 14.87 10.82 -3.37
C LYS A 35 13.39 10.44 -3.20
N CYS A 36 12.68 11.15 -2.32
CA CYS A 36 11.24 11.00 -2.14
C CYS A 36 10.42 11.72 -3.23
N ALA A 37 11.05 12.52 -4.08
CA ALA A 37 10.41 13.24 -5.19
C ALA A 37 9.88 12.27 -6.28
N ASP A 38 9.57 12.81 -7.45
CA ASP A 38 9.16 12.03 -8.62
C ASP A 38 10.21 12.28 -9.72
N PRO A 39 10.93 11.25 -10.20
CA PRO A 39 10.76 9.82 -9.91
C PRO A 39 11.16 9.43 -8.48
N PHE A 40 10.45 8.45 -7.91
CA PHE A 40 10.66 7.95 -6.56
C PHE A 40 11.76 6.88 -6.53
N ASP A 41 12.74 7.03 -5.63
CA ASP A 41 13.75 6.00 -5.37
C ASP A 41 13.39 5.20 -4.12
N ASN A 42 12.83 4.01 -4.33
CA ASN A 42 12.38 3.10 -3.27
C ASN A 42 13.53 2.36 -2.56
N LYS A 43 14.78 2.49 -2.99
CA LYS A 43 15.92 1.75 -2.40
C LYS A 43 16.47 2.42 -1.15
N THR A 44 16.19 3.70 -0.99
CA THR A 44 16.87 4.57 -0.03
C THR A 44 15.96 5.05 1.09
N VAL A 45 14.65 5.03 0.84
CA VAL A 45 13.62 5.31 1.83
C VAL A 45 13.20 4.00 2.48
N PRO A 46 13.12 3.89 3.82
CA PRO A 46 12.57 2.70 4.46
C PRO A 46 11.04 2.65 4.33
N ILE A 47 10.49 1.44 4.22
CA ILE A 47 9.04 1.23 4.27
C ILE A 47 8.59 1.20 5.74
N THR A 48 7.45 1.83 6.04
CA THR A 48 6.90 1.94 7.39
C THR A 48 5.72 1.00 7.54
N ASP A 49 5.67 0.25 8.65
CA ASP A 49 4.47 -0.50 9.04
C ASP A 49 3.42 0.44 9.63
N CYS A 50 2.26 0.52 8.99
CA CYS A 50 1.22 1.45 9.41
C CYS A 50 0.62 1.11 10.79
N ASN A 51 0.80 -0.11 11.28
CA ASN A 51 0.37 -0.48 12.63
C ASN A 51 1.26 0.13 13.73
N GLU A 52 2.48 0.53 13.40
CA GLU A 52 3.41 1.17 14.35
C GLU A 52 3.15 2.67 14.50
N GLU A 53 2.27 3.27 13.68
CA GLU A 53 1.94 4.67 13.85
C GLU A 53 1.21 4.90 15.17
N LYS A 54 1.59 5.98 15.88
CA LYS A 54 1.10 6.35 17.22
C LYS A 54 -0.40 6.70 17.26
N GLY A 55 -1.07 6.74 16.10
CA GLY A 55 -2.47 7.14 15.98
C GLY A 55 -2.67 8.66 15.97
N LEU A 56 -3.91 9.07 15.72
CA LEU A 56 -4.32 10.47 15.72
C LEU A 56 -4.86 10.86 17.10
N ILE A 57 -4.32 11.93 17.70
CA ILE A 57 -4.75 12.44 19.02
C ILE A 57 -6.26 12.69 19.07
N ASN A 58 -6.83 13.24 17.99
CA ASN A 58 -8.25 13.57 17.89
C ASN A 58 -9.15 12.37 17.57
N PHE A 59 -8.58 11.22 17.22
CA PHE A 59 -9.30 10.00 16.85
C PHE A 59 -8.65 8.77 17.50
N PRO A 60 -8.79 8.63 18.83
CA PRO A 60 -8.18 7.52 19.56
C PRO A 60 -8.70 6.17 19.05
N GLY A 61 -7.80 5.22 18.84
CA GLY A 61 -8.12 3.88 18.34
C GLY A 61 -8.25 3.76 16.82
N LEU A 62 -8.27 4.86 16.06
CA LEU A 62 -8.26 4.82 14.60
C LEU A 62 -6.88 4.36 14.09
N ARG A 63 -6.87 3.25 13.36
CA ARG A 63 -5.65 2.69 12.74
C ARG A 63 -5.63 2.99 11.24
N PRO A 64 -4.47 3.35 10.68
CA PRO A 64 -4.36 3.57 9.25
C PRO A 64 -4.34 2.24 8.51
N ASN A 65 -5.13 2.15 7.43
CA ASN A 65 -5.33 0.93 6.64
C ASN A 65 -5.07 1.13 5.14
N MET A 66 -4.51 2.29 4.77
CA MET A 66 -4.20 2.65 3.39
C MET A 66 -2.94 3.51 3.31
N CYS A 67 -2.31 3.55 2.14
CA CYS A 67 -1.23 4.46 1.84
C CYS A 67 -1.75 5.73 1.18
N ARG A 68 -0.99 6.82 1.30
CA ARG A 68 -1.20 8.06 0.55
C ARG A 68 0.05 8.54 -0.15
N LYS A 69 -0.16 9.21 -1.28
CA LYS A 69 0.79 10.07 -1.96
C LYS A 69 0.10 11.42 -2.17
N ILE A 70 0.72 12.49 -1.69
CA ILE A 70 0.26 13.85 -1.88
C ILE A 70 1.29 14.58 -2.72
N ARG A 71 0.85 15.13 -3.85
CA ARG A 71 1.66 15.99 -4.70
C ARG A 71 1.13 17.42 -4.56
N GLN A 72 1.99 18.31 -4.08
CA GLN A 72 1.62 19.69 -3.79
C GLN A 72 2.53 20.65 -4.56
N LYS A 73 1.95 21.65 -5.21
CA LYS A 73 2.68 22.77 -5.82
C LYS A 73 2.44 24.03 -4.99
N VAL A 74 3.50 24.66 -4.49
CA VAL A 74 3.44 25.95 -3.79
C VAL A 74 4.48 26.87 -4.38
N ASN A 75 4.11 28.09 -4.76
CA ASN A 75 5.02 29.08 -5.33
C ASN A 75 5.83 28.56 -6.55
N GLY A 76 5.22 27.69 -7.35
CA GLY A 76 5.89 27.09 -8.51
C GLY A 76 6.66 25.79 -8.23
N GLU A 77 6.99 25.50 -6.98
CA GLU A 77 7.77 24.32 -6.59
C GLU A 77 6.89 23.13 -6.25
N TRP A 78 7.25 21.94 -6.75
CA TRP A 78 6.60 20.69 -6.42
C TRP A 78 7.19 20.06 -5.15
N ARG A 79 6.30 19.57 -4.29
CA ARG A 79 6.63 18.83 -3.08
C ARG A 79 5.80 17.55 -3.02
N TYR A 80 6.44 16.48 -2.57
CA TYR A 80 5.85 15.15 -2.49
C TYR A 80 5.87 14.68 -1.05
N PHE A 81 4.72 14.20 -0.60
CA PHE A 81 4.55 13.64 0.73
C PHE A 81 3.96 12.23 0.59
N ARG A 82 4.57 11.27 1.27
CA ARG A 82 4.13 9.87 1.29
C ARG A 82 3.98 9.44 2.74
N GLY A 83 3.03 8.57 3.01
CA GLY A 83 2.87 7.95 4.33
C GLY A 83 1.63 7.08 4.42
N CYS A 84 1.34 6.58 5.61
CA CYS A 84 0.07 5.94 5.89
C CYS A 84 -1.06 6.98 5.93
N ALA A 85 -2.27 6.52 5.65
CA ALA A 85 -3.47 7.33 5.69
C ALA A 85 -4.56 6.67 6.53
N TYR A 86 -5.18 7.50 7.35
CA TYR A 86 -6.19 7.13 8.34
C TYR A 86 -7.61 7.29 7.82
N LEU A 87 -7.81 8.24 6.90
CA LEU A 87 -9.11 8.72 6.45
C LEU A 87 -9.04 9.04 4.96
N GLY A 88 -10.16 8.83 4.28
CA GLY A 88 -10.33 9.06 2.84
C GLY A 88 -10.86 7.82 2.13
N GLU A 89 -11.20 7.98 0.87
CA GLU A 89 -11.58 6.86 -0.01
C GLU A 89 -10.37 6.39 -0.82
N VAL A 90 -10.36 5.12 -1.22
CA VAL A 90 -9.32 4.57 -2.10
C VAL A 90 -9.61 5.02 -3.52
N GLY A 91 -8.67 5.76 -4.12
CA GLY A 91 -8.83 6.31 -5.47
C GLY A 91 -10.11 7.14 -5.67
N ILE A 92 -10.62 7.16 -6.91
CA ILE A 92 -11.95 7.71 -7.22
C ILE A 92 -12.88 6.54 -7.57
N LYS A 93 -13.96 6.37 -6.81
CA LYS A 93 -14.88 5.22 -6.95
C LYS A 93 -14.17 3.85 -6.84
N GLY A 94 -13.10 3.77 -6.04
CA GLY A 94 -12.32 2.55 -5.84
C GLY A 94 -11.19 2.32 -6.85
N ASP A 95 -11.02 3.17 -7.86
CA ASP A 95 -9.92 3.04 -8.82
C ASP A 95 -8.72 3.91 -8.38
N GLU A 96 -7.69 3.22 -7.86
CA GLU A 96 -6.46 3.82 -7.32
C GLU A 96 -5.64 4.63 -8.34
N ARG A 97 -5.92 4.47 -9.64
CA ARG A 97 -5.25 5.24 -10.70
C ARG A 97 -5.64 6.71 -10.70
N PHE A 98 -6.85 6.99 -10.22
CA PHE A 98 -7.39 8.32 -10.23
C PHE A 98 -7.19 8.98 -8.87
N CYS A 99 -6.60 10.17 -8.89
CA CYS A 99 -6.32 10.95 -7.70
C CYS A 99 -7.24 12.17 -7.63
N LEU A 100 -7.58 12.58 -6.41
CA LEU A 100 -8.40 13.76 -6.18
C LEU A 100 -7.52 15.02 -6.27
N MET A 101 -7.78 15.87 -7.25
CA MET A 101 -7.10 17.16 -7.38
C MET A 101 -7.93 18.30 -6.77
N ARG A 102 -7.28 19.15 -5.98
CA ARG A 102 -7.84 20.37 -5.38
C ARG A 102 -6.94 21.55 -5.74
N THR A 103 -7.53 22.57 -6.35
CA THR A 103 -6.84 23.81 -6.70
C THR A 103 -7.25 24.89 -5.69
N GLY A 104 -6.26 25.57 -5.11
CA GLY A 104 -6.46 26.71 -4.21
C GLY A 104 -6.28 28.04 -4.92
N THR A 105 -6.37 29.13 -4.14
CA THR A 105 -5.95 30.47 -4.57
C THR A 105 -4.42 30.55 -4.64
N TYR A 106 -3.87 31.49 -5.44
CA TYR A 106 -2.41 31.72 -5.58
C TYR A 106 -1.58 30.55 -6.17
N ASN A 107 -2.06 29.90 -7.24
CA ASN A 107 -1.32 28.82 -7.93
C ASN A 107 -0.93 27.62 -7.04
N ILE A 108 -1.74 27.35 -6.00
CA ILE A 108 -1.57 26.20 -5.13
C ILE A 108 -2.36 25.02 -5.72
N PHE A 109 -1.66 23.94 -6.05
CA PHE A 109 -2.27 22.71 -6.56
C PHE A 109 -1.96 21.57 -5.60
N ILE A 110 -2.97 20.81 -5.20
CA ILE A 110 -2.79 19.64 -4.34
C ILE A 110 -3.51 18.45 -4.94
N GLU A 111 -2.80 17.36 -5.14
CA GLU A 111 -3.34 16.09 -5.60
C GLU A 111 -3.17 15.06 -4.49
N TYR A 112 -4.28 14.41 -4.13
CA TYR A 112 -4.35 13.37 -3.12
C TYR A 112 -4.61 12.03 -3.80
N CYS A 113 -3.65 11.12 -3.70
CA CYS A 113 -3.78 9.73 -4.13
C CYS A 113 -3.76 8.83 -2.89
N THR A 114 -4.69 7.88 -2.84
CA THR A 114 -4.88 6.92 -1.75
C THR A 114 -5.05 5.53 -2.34
N CYS A 115 -4.39 4.55 -1.75
CA CYS A 115 -4.36 3.16 -2.25
C CYS A 115 -4.25 2.17 -1.09
N ASN A 116 -4.78 0.97 -1.26
CA ASN A 116 -4.66 -0.14 -0.31
C ASN A 116 -4.49 -1.51 -0.99
N SER A 117 -4.27 -1.54 -2.30
CA SER A 117 -4.12 -2.78 -3.09
C SER A 117 -2.92 -3.63 -2.71
N LYS A 118 -1.82 -3.02 -2.24
CA LYS A 118 -0.58 -3.69 -1.83
C LYS A 118 0.29 -2.81 -0.94
N ASP A 119 1.23 -3.45 -0.25
CA ASP A 119 2.32 -2.76 0.42
C ASP A 119 3.10 -1.87 -0.56
N GLY A 120 3.39 -0.65 -0.14
CA GLY A 120 4.13 0.33 -0.91
C GLY A 120 3.43 0.76 -2.20
N CYS A 121 2.09 0.61 -2.30
CA CYS A 121 1.31 1.08 -3.47
C CYS A 121 1.50 2.58 -3.75
N ASN A 122 1.94 3.36 -2.76
CA ASN A 122 2.26 4.77 -2.87
C ASN A 122 3.68 5.07 -3.37
N SER A 123 4.40 4.18 -4.07
CA SER A 123 5.72 4.44 -4.68
C SER A 123 5.62 5.25 -5.98
N SER A 124 4.83 4.79 -6.96
CA SER A 124 4.42 5.45 -8.21
C SER A 124 4.12 4.37 -9.26
N GLY A 125 2.99 4.47 -9.99
CA GLY A 125 2.69 3.70 -11.22
C GLY A 125 2.39 2.21 -11.01
N ILE A 126 1.20 1.77 -11.44
CA ILE A 126 0.75 0.39 -11.32
C ILE A 126 1.60 -0.52 -12.21
N VAL A 127 2.57 -1.18 -11.61
CA VAL A 127 2.99 -2.50 -12.08
C VAL A 127 2.09 -3.50 -11.38
N SER A 128 1.16 -4.08 -12.15
CA SER A 128 0.32 -5.21 -11.75
C SER A 128 1.21 -6.46 -11.62
N PRO A 129 1.37 -7.05 -10.43
CA PRO A 129 2.05 -8.32 -10.29
C PRO A 129 1.01 -9.45 -10.37
N MET A 130 0.72 -9.98 -11.56
CA MET A 130 0.00 -11.27 -11.69
C MET A 130 0.56 -12.05 -12.87
N PRO A 131 1.37 -13.11 -12.60
CA PRO A 131 0.79 -14.46 -12.50
C PRO A 131 1.42 -15.38 -11.42
N PHE A 132 2.31 -14.90 -10.55
CA PHE A 132 3.09 -15.77 -9.66
C PHE A 132 2.26 -16.50 -8.58
N LEU A 133 1.21 -15.86 -8.05
CA LEU A 133 0.31 -16.46 -7.05
C LEU A 133 -0.50 -17.64 -7.61
N LEU A 134 -0.91 -17.57 -8.89
CA LEU A 134 -1.62 -18.67 -9.54
C LEU A 134 -0.71 -19.89 -9.74
N ILE A 135 0.57 -19.66 -10.05
CA ILE A 135 1.57 -20.72 -10.25
C ILE A 135 1.88 -21.44 -8.93
N SER A 136 1.98 -20.72 -7.81
CA SER A 136 2.20 -21.35 -6.50
C SER A 136 1.01 -22.19 -6.02
N LEU A 137 -0.22 -21.75 -6.30
CA LEU A 137 -1.44 -22.50 -5.94
C LEU A 137 -1.60 -23.77 -6.79
N ILE A 138 -1.29 -23.70 -8.09
CA ILE A 138 -1.34 -24.87 -8.99
C ILE A 138 -0.30 -25.92 -8.60
N THR A 139 0.93 -25.51 -8.26
CA THR A 139 1.98 -26.45 -7.82
C THR A 139 1.67 -27.11 -6.48
N LEU A 140 1.03 -26.39 -5.55
CA LEU A 140 0.57 -26.95 -4.28
C LEU A 140 -0.58 -27.95 -4.48
N TYR A 141 -1.53 -27.64 -5.36
CA TYR A 141 -2.62 -28.55 -5.75
C TYR A 141 -2.09 -29.85 -6.36
N LEU A 142 -1.17 -29.76 -7.32
CA LEU A 142 -0.55 -30.93 -7.96
C LEU A 142 0.22 -31.80 -6.96
N LYS A 143 0.92 -31.21 -5.99
CA LYS A 143 1.63 -31.95 -4.93
C LYS A 143 0.71 -32.57 -3.88
N CYS A 144 -0.47 -32.01 -3.65
CA CYS A 144 -1.44 -32.55 -2.70
C CYS A 144 -2.22 -33.75 -3.29
N PHE A 145 -2.42 -33.75 -4.62
CA PHE A 145 -3.17 -34.79 -5.33
C PHE A 145 -2.31 -35.93 -5.93
N SER A 146 -0.99 -35.75 -6.03
CA SER A 146 -0.01 -36.80 -6.35
C SER A 146 0.39 -37.62 -5.12
#